data_AF-A0A7R8ZG97-F1
#
_entry.id   AF-A0A7R8ZG97-F1
#
_cell.length_a   1.000
_cell.length_b   1.000
_cell.length_c   1.000
_cell.angle_alpha   90.00
_cell.angle_beta   90.00
_cell.angle_gamma   90.00
#
_symmetry.space_group_name_H-M   'P 1'
#
loop_
_entity.id
_entity.type
_entity.pdbx_description
1 polymer ?
#
loop_
_entity_poly.entity_id
_entity_poly.type
_entity_poly.pdbx_seq_one_letter_code
_entity_poly.pdbx_strand_id
1 'polypeptide(L)'
;MPPQEAVARGFELELQRLGEPECYFESLPRELLSKRDFMAKFLSEVGMVPTIPEGGYFMIADWTSLAGRVRLEEETDKNKDYRFTKWMTKNVKLQGIPPSAFYGSEHANLGENYVRYCFIKEAVLCVSSLVSSDRMKPRWREWAVTIEFCPVAAM
;
A
#
# COMPACT_ATOMS: atom_id res chain seq x y z
N MET A 1 -25.32 19.54 -3.99
CA MET A 1 -24.64 19.92 -5.24
C MET A 1 -24.44 18.66 -6.08
N PRO A 2 -24.79 18.63 -7.38
CA PRO A 2 -24.52 17.48 -8.24
C PRO A 2 -23.01 17.17 -8.34
N PRO A 3 -22.59 15.91 -8.57
CA PRO A 3 -21.17 15.55 -8.60
C PRO A 3 -20.35 16.33 -9.63
N GLN A 4 -20.92 16.60 -10.80
CA GLN A 4 -20.25 17.35 -11.86
C GLN A 4 -19.95 18.79 -11.45
N GLU A 5 -20.94 19.46 -10.84
CA GLU A 5 -20.77 20.83 -10.31
C GLU A 5 -19.72 20.86 -9.19
N ALA A 6 -19.74 19.88 -8.28
CA ALA A 6 -18.75 19.79 -7.22
C ALA A 6 -17.31 19.67 -7.75
N VAL A 7 -17.12 18.81 -8.74
CA VAL A 7 -15.82 18.60 -9.38
C VAL A 7 -15.38 19.85 -10.15
N ALA A 8 -16.29 20.52 -10.87
CA ALA A 8 -16.00 21.77 -11.56
C ALA A 8 -15.49 22.85 -10.60
N ARG A 9 -16.17 23.04 -9.46
CA ARG A 9 -15.76 23.98 -8.42
C ARG A 9 -14.42 23.61 -7.79
N GLY A 10 -14.15 22.31 -7.61
CA GLY A 10 -12.84 21.82 -7.16
C GLY A 10 -11.72 22.19 -8.14
N PHE A 11 -11.93 21.98 -9.44
CA PHE A 11 -10.96 22.39 -10.46
C PHE A 11 -10.76 23.91 -10.51
N GLU A 12 -11.84 24.70 -10.46
CA GLU A 12 -11.74 26.18 -10.42
C GLU A 12 -10.86 26.65 -9.26
N LEU A 13 -11.03 26.05 -8.08
CA LEU A 13 -10.21 26.34 -6.90
C LEU A 13 -8.74 25.96 -7.10
N GLU A 14 -8.47 24.73 -7.53
CA GLU A 14 -7.08 24.25 -7.68
C GLU A 14 -6.32 24.97 -8.79
N LEU A 15 -6.99 25.35 -9.88
CA LEU A 15 -6.38 26.09 -10.98
C LEU A 15 -5.94 27.49 -10.57
N GLN A 16 -6.65 28.14 -9.63
CA GLN A 16 -6.28 29.47 -9.13
C GLN A 16 -4.98 29.46 -8.30
N ARG A 17 -4.64 28.30 -7.71
CA ARG A 17 -3.45 28.12 -6.86
C ARG A 17 -2.44 27.13 -7.45
N LEU A 18 -2.50 26.90 -8.76
CA LEU A 18 -1.62 25.94 -9.42
C LEU A 18 -0.15 26.34 -9.24
N GLY A 19 0.68 25.40 -8.76
CA GLY A 19 2.08 25.63 -8.42
C GLY A 19 2.31 26.11 -6.98
N GLU A 20 1.26 26.40 -6.21
CA GLU A 20 1.39 26.68 -4.78
C GLU A 20 1.47 25.37 -3.96
N PRO A 21 2.17 25.36 -2.81
CA PRO A 21 2.28 24.17 -1.96
C PRO A 21 0.94 23.58 -1.49
N GLU A 22 -0.08 24.43 -1.34
CA GLU A 22 -1.42 24.05 -0.88
C GLU A 22 -2.32 23.53 -2.01
N CYS A 23 -1.89 23.62 -3.26
CA CYS A 23 -2.61 23.00 -4.37
C CYS A 23 -2.67 21.49 -4.17
N TYR A 24 -3.85 20.90 -4.32
CA TYR A 24 -4.02 19.44 -4.14
C TYR A 24 -3.16 18.64 -5.13
N PHE A 25 -2.94 19.18 -6.32
CA PHE A 25 -2.08 18.55 -7.34
C PHE A 25 -0.60 18.50 -6.95
N GLU A 26 -0.15 19.40 -6.08
CA GLU A 26 1.24 19.48 -5.59
C GLU A 26 1.43 18.83 -4.22
N SER A 27 0.44 18.98 -3.32
CA SER A 27 0.47 18.45 -1.96
C SER A 27 0.28 16.93 -1.92
N LEU A 28 -0.62 16.37 -2.73
CA LEU A 28 -0.90 14.93 -2.71
C LEU A 28 0.33 14.08 -3.09
N PRO A 29 1.08 14.37 -4.19
CA PRO A 29 2.30 13.63 -4.50
C PRO A 29 3.33 13.72 -3.36
N ARG A 30 3.49 14.90 -2.74
CA ARG A 30 4.41 15.11 -1.62
C ARG A 30 4.05 14.26 -0.41
N GLU A 31 2.77 14.21 -0.06
CA GLU A 31 2.26 13.35 1.00
C GLU A 31 2.52 11.87 0.68
N LEU A 32 2.16 11.44 -0.54
CA LEU A 32 2.27 10.05 -0.98
C LEU A 32 3.72 9.56 -1.08
N LEU A 33 4.70 10.42 -1.37
CA LEU A 33 6.12 10.04 -1.39
C LEU A 33 6.58 9.48 -0.05
N SER A 34 6.23 10.14 1.05
CA SER A 34 6.59 9.66 2.40
C SER A 34 5.95 8.30 2.71
N LYS A 35 4.68 8.10 2.32
CA LYS A 35 3.95 6.85 2.50
C LYS A 35 4.50 5.72 1.62
N ARG A 36 4.91 6.04 0.39
CA ARG A 36 5.60 5.12 -0.53
C ARG A 36 6.90 4.62 0.09
N ASP A 37 7.76 5.53 0.53
CA ASP A 37 9.08 5.18 1.06
C ASP A 37 8.97 4.35 2.34
N PHE A 38 7.99 4.68 3.19
CA PHE A 38 7.66 3.88 4.36
C PHE A 38 7.23 2.45 3.99
N MET A 39 6.30 2.31 3.04
CA MET A 39 5.83 1.00 2.58
C MET A 39 6.96 0.18 1.96
N ALA A 40 7.81 0.80 1.14
CA ALA A 40 8.96 0.13 0.53
C ALA A 40 9.93 -0.41 1.58
N LYS A 41 10.28 0.42 2.57
CA LYS A 41 11.16 0.01 3.66
C LYS A 41 10.57 -1.15 4.45
N PHE A 42 9.30 -1.04 4.82
CA PHE A 42 8.60 -2.08 5.56
C PHE A 42 8.57 -3.42 4.83
N LEU A 43 8.17 -3.42 3.55
CA LEU A 43 8.09 -4.64 2.74
C LEU A 43 9.47 -5.29 2.59
N SER A 44 10.52 -4.48 2.40
CA SER A 44 11.91 -4.93 2.35
C SER A 44 12.35 -5.59 3.65
N GLU A 45 11.98 -5.03 4.80
CA GLU A 45 12.36 -5.55 6.13
C GLU A 45 11.62 -6.84 6.51
N VAL A 46 10.40 -7.02 6.02
CA VAL A 46 9.66 -8.30 6.15
C VAL A 46 10.29 -9.38 5.28
N GLY A 47 11.02 -8.98 4.22
CA GLY A 47 11.78 -9.85 3.33
C GLY A 47 11.23 -9.90 1.91
N MET A 48 10.21 -9.12 1.58
CA MET A 48 9.72 -8.97 0.20
C MET A 48 10.64 -8.05 -0.61
N VAL A 49 10.53 -8.10 -1.94
CA VAL A 49 11.26 -7.18 -2.83
C VAL A 49 10.27 -6.22 -3.48
N PRO A 50 10.11 -4.98 -2.98
CA PRO A 50 9.17 -4.02 -3.54
C PRO A 50 9.72 -3.36 -4.82
N THR A 51 8.87 -3.22 -5.83
CA THR A 51 9.11 -2.36 -6.99
C THR A 51 8.69 -0.94 -6.64
N ILE A 52 9.66 -0.01 -6.60
CA ILE A 52 9.41 1.39 -6.23
C ILE A 52 8.62 2.08 -7.35
N PRO A 53 7.38 2.55 -7.10
CA PRO A 53 6.61 3.23 -8.14
C PRO A 53 7.10 4.66 -8.35
N GLU A 54 7.14 5.08 -9.61
CA GLU A 54 7.43 6.47 -10.02
C GLU A 54 6.21 7.38 -9.81
N GLY A 55 5.00 6.82 -9.75
CA GLY A 55 3.76 7.56 -9.53
C GLY A 55 2.60 6.67 -9.10
N GLY A 56 1.50 7.30 -8.69
CA GLY A 56 0.32 6.62 -8.16
C GLY A 56 0.49 6.17 -6.70
N TYR A 57 -0.43 5.32 -6.25
CA TYR A 57 -0.56 4.92 -4.84
C TYR A 57 -0.57 3.39 -4.62
N PHE A 58 -0.09 2.65 -5.62
CA PHE A 58 0.06 1.20 -5.54
C PHE A 58 1.54 0.79 -5.58
N MET A 59 1.88 -0.24 -4.81
CA MET A 59 3.20 -0.86 -4.81
C MET A 59 3.06 -2.35 -5.07
N ILE A 60 3.85 -2.87 -6.00
CA ILE A 60 3.96 -4.31 -6.24
C ILE A 60 5.20 -4.81 -5.52
N ALA A 61 5.11 -5.97 -4.87
CA ALA A 61 6.25 -6.60 -4.22
C ALA A 61 6.31 -8.09 -4.54
N ASP A 62 7.51 -8.59 -4.80
CA ASP A 62 7.80 -10.02 -4.89
C ASP A 62 7.83 -10.62 -3.48
N TRP A 63 7.00 -11.63 -3.24
CA TRP A 63 6.86 -12.30 -1.94
C TRP A 63 7.51 -13.68 -1.90
N THR A 64 8.15 -14.14 -2.98
CA THR A 64 8.66 -15.52 -3.11
C THR A 64 9.65 -15.93 -2.01
N SER A 65 10.43 -14.99 -1.48
CA SER A 65 11.30 -15.18 -0.31
C SER A 65 10.57 -15.65 0.95
N LEU A 66 9.26 -15.38 1.05
CA LEU A 66 8.38 -15.76 2.15
C LEU A 66 7.64 -17.07 1.88
N ALA A 67 7.77 -17.68 0.70
CA ALA A 67 7.04 -18.90 0.35
C ALA A 67 7.28 -20.04 1.36
N GLY A 68 8.48 -20.15 1.94
CA GLY A 68 8.78 -21.14 2.98
C GLY A 68 8.18 -20.85 4.37
N ARG A 69 7.61 -19.66 4.57
CA ARG A 69 6.97 -19.22 5.84
C ARG A 69 5.44 -19.19 5.74
N VAL A 70 4.89 -19.42 4.56
CA VAL A 70 3.46 -19.33 4.24
C VAL A 70 2.96 -20.71 3.87
N ARG A 71 1.79 -21.10 4.36
CA ARG A 71 1.16 -22.38 4.03
C ARG A 71 0.15 -22.18 2.92
N LEU A 72 0.62 -22.14 1.68
CA LEU A 72 -0.23 -21.94 0.51
C LEU A 72 -1.16 -23.13 0.24
N GLU A 73 -0.87 -24.30 0.81
CA GLU A 73 -1.65 -25.52 0.68
C GLU A 73 -2.99 -25.45 1.42
N GLU A 74 -3.14 -24.51 2.37
CA GLU A 74 -4.39 -24.27 3.10
C GLU A 74 -5.45 -23.57 2.23
N GLU A 75 -5.06 -23.00 1.09
CA GLU A 75 -5.94 -22.28 0.16
C GLU A 75 -6.09 -23.03 -1.17
N THR A 76 -7.28 -22.95 -1.76
CA THR A 76 -7.67 -23.78 -2.92
C THR A 76 -7.63 -23.06 -4.26
N ASP A 77 -7.22 -21.79 -4.31
CA ASP A 77 -7.21 -21.03 -5.55
C ASP A 77 -6.17 -21.53 -6.54
N LYS A 78 -6.49 -21.37 -7.84
CA LYS A 78 -5.63 -21.80 -8.95
C LYS A 78 -4.26 -21.11 -8.91
N ASN A 79 -4.26 -19.79 -8.75
CA ASN A 79 -3.07 -18.96 -8.84
C ASN A 79 -2.39 -18.79 -7.46
N LYS A 80 -1.06 -18.77 -7.42
CA LYS A 80 -0.30 -18.72 -6.16
C LYS A 80 -0.50 -17.44 -5.37
N ASP A 81 -0.57 -16.29 -6.04
CA ASP A 81 -0.80 -14.97 -5.43
C ASP A 81 -2.21 -14.86 -4.80
N TYR A 82 -3.23 -15.50 -5.38
CA TYR A 82 -4.55 -15.61 -4.75
C TYR A 82 -4.48 -16.37 -3.42
N ARG A 83 -3.81 -17.53 -3.43
CA ARG A 83 -3.58 -18.31 -2.20
C ARG A 83 -2.79 -17.51 -1.17
N PHE A 84 -1.73 -16.83 -1.61
CA PHE A 84 -0.91 -15.98 -0.75
C PHE A 84 -1.72 -14.84 -0.11
N THR A 85 -2.48 -14.08 -0.91
CA THR A 85 -3.26 -12.94 -0.41
C THR A 85 -4.39 -13.36 0.52
N LYS A 86 -5.06 -14.50 0.27
CA LYS A 86 -6.05 -15.07 1.20
C LYS A 86 -5.41 -15.54 2.51
N TRP A 87 -4.30 -16.25 2.43
CA TRP A 87 -3.58 -16.71 3.62
C TRP A 87 -3.12 -15.53 4.48
N MET A 88 -2.55 -14.49 3.85
CA MET A 88 -2.15 -13.24 4.52
C MET A 88 -3.33 -12.55 5.20
N THR A 89 -4.48 -12.51 4.54
CA THR A 89 -5.70 -11.91 5.10
C THR A 89 -6.19 -12.70 6.33
N LYS A 90 -6.19 -14.03 6.29
CA LYS A 90 -6.65 -14.87 7.41
C LYS A 90 -5.70 -14.84 8.60
N ASN A 91 -4.40 -15.01 8.35
CA ASN A 91 -3.38 -15.26 9.37
C ASN A 91 -2.66 -14.01 9.85
N VAL A 92 -2.42 -13.04 8.96
CA VAL A 92 -1.64 -11.82 9.24
C VAL A 92 -2.54 -10.59 9.35
N LYS A 93 -3.81 -10.70 8.93
CA LYS A 93 -4.78 -9.60 8.88
C LYS A 93 -4.35 -8.44 7.97
N LEU A 94 -3.50 -8.75 6.99
CA LEU A 94 -3.05 -7.80 5.98
C LEU A 94 -3.55 -8.24 4.60
N GLN A 95 -4.43 -7.44 4.00
CA GLN A 95 -4.99 -7.72 2.68
C GLN A 95 -4.16 -7.05 1.58
N GLY A 96 -3.64 -7.88 0.67
CA GLY A 96 -3.08 -7.46 -0.62
C GLY A 96 -4.00 -7.89 -1.76
N ILE A 97 -3.74 -7.36 -2.97
CA ILE A 97 -4.45 -7.74 -4.18
C ILE A 97 -3.55 -8.62 -5.07
N PRO A 98 -4.04 -9.78 -5.55
CA PRO A 98 -3.27 -10.66 -6.44
C PRO A 98 -3.09 -10.01 -7.82
N PRO A 99 -1.86 -9.77 -8.29
CA PRO A 99 -1.62 -9.13 -9.58
C PRO A 99 -2.03 -10.01 -10.76
N SER A 100 -2.06 -11.34 -10.63
CA SER A 100 -2.50 -12.23 -11.70
C SER A 100 -3.94 -11.95 -12.18
N ALA A 101 -4.77 -11.31 -11.34
CA ALA A 101 -6.10 -10.83 -11.72
C ALA A 101 -6.09 -9.78 -12.85
N PHE A 102 -4.95 -9.11 -13.06
CA PHE A 102 -4.75 -8.10 -14.12
C PHE A 102 -4.12 -8.67 -15.39
N TYR A 103 -3.91 -9.98 -15.46
CA TYR A 103 -3.36 -10.67 -16.63
C TYR A 103 -4.44 -11.52 -17.32
N GLY A 104 -4.27 -11.72 -18.63
CA GLY A 104 -5.01 -12.76 -19.35
C GLY A 104 -4.64 -14.15 -18.82
N SER A 105 -5.54 -15.13 -18.99
CA SER A 105 -5.38 -16.50 -18.46
C SER A 105 -4.08 -17.18 -18.88
N GLU A 106 -3.58 -16.89 -20.08
CA GLU A 106 -2.33 -17.42 -20.64
C GLU A 106 -1.07 -16.81 -20.02
N HIS A 107 -1.18 -15.66 -19.38
CA HIS A 107 -0.04 -14.89 -18.83
C HIS A 107 -0.15 -14.66 -17.32
N ALA A 108 -1.15 -15.26 -16.66
CA ALA A 108 -1.40 -15.09 -15.24
C ALA A 108 -0.22 -15.53 -14.36
N ASN A 109 0.60 -16.47 -14.85
CA ASN A 109 1.82 -16.94 -14.20
C ASN A 109 2.86 -15.83 -13.97
N LEU A 110 2.84 -14.75 -14.75
CA LEU A 110 3.75 -13.61 -14.58
C LEU A 110 3.45 -12.82 -13.30
N GLY A 111 2.18 -12.79 -12.86
CA GLY A 111 1.74 -12.07 -11.67
C GLY A 111 1.78 -12.91 -10.38
N GLU A 112 1.94 -14.23 -10.49
CA GLU A 112 1.75 -15.16 -9.37
C GLU A 112 2.74 -15.00 -8.23
N ASN A 113 3.93 -14.46 -8.49
CA ASN A 113 4.98 -14.26 -7.48
C ASN A 113 4.89 -12.91 -6.78
N TYR A 114 3.90 -12.10 -7.15
CA TYR A 114 3.79 -10.72 -6.73
C TYR A 114 2.52 -10.48 -5.90
N VAL A 115 2.51 -9.38 -5.15
CA VAL A 115 1.35 -8.86 -4.43
C VAL A 115 1.28 -7.35 -4.60
N ARG A 116 0.07 -6.80 -4.78
CA ARG A 116 -0.16 -5.35 -4.88
C ARG A 116 -0.75 -4.79 -3.59
N TYR A 117 -0.08 -3.81 -3.00
CA TYR A 117 -0.54 -3.03 -1.85
C TYR A 117 -0.89 -1.60 -2.23
N CYS A 118 -1.77 -0.99 -1.43
CA CYS A 118 -2.23 0.40 -1.58
C CYS A 118 -1.77 1.23 -0.38
N PHE A 119 -1.08 2.35 -0.63
CA PHE A 119 -0.52 3.21 0.42
C PHE A 119 -1.18 4.59 0.55
N ILE A 120 -2.23 4.89 -0.22
CA ILE A 120 -3.10 6.06 0.02
C ILE A 120 -4.09 5.75 1.15
N LYS A 121 -3.56 5.58 2.36
CA LYS A 121 -4.33 5.34 3.59
C LYS A 121 -3.95 6.39 4.62
N GLU A 122 -4.84 6.60 5.59
CA GLU A 122 -4.50 7.36 6.80
C GLU A 122 -3.26 6.76 7.45
N ALA A 123 -2.39 7.61 8.00
CA ALA A 123 -1.09 7.16 8.51
C ALA A 123 -1.25 6.10 9.61
N VAL A 124 -2.27 6.27 10.47
CA VAL A 124 -2.66 5.30 11.51
C VAL A 124 -3.15 3.97 10.91
N LEU A 125 -3.90 4.00 9.80
CA LEU A 125 -4.41 2.79 9.12
C LEU A 125 -3.32 2.06 8.33
N CYS A 126 -2.36 2.79 7.77
CA CYS A 126 -1.19 2.22 7.14
C CYS A 126 -0.43 1.36 8.16
N VAL A 127 -0.26 1.87 9.38
CA VAL A 127 0.40 1.13 10.46
C VAL A 127 -0.48 0.02 11.04
N SER A 128 -1.76 0.26 11.34
CA SER A 128 -2.60 -0.74 12.02
C SER A 128 -2.85 -2.01 11.19
N SER A 129 -3.02 -1.85 9.87
CA SER A 129 -3.12 -2.99 8.95
C SER A 129 -1.81 -3.79 8.85
N LEU A 130 -0.67 -3.17 9.19
CA LEU A 130 0.65 -3.80 9.23
C LEU A 130 1.03 -4.36 10.62
N VAL A 131 0.45 -3.83 11.70
CA VAL A 131 0.75 -4.19 13.10
C VAL A 131 -0.16 -5.30 13.65
N SER A 132 -1.19 -5.71 12.91
CA SER A 132 -2.16 -6.74 13.34
C SER A 132 -1.58 -8.16 13.49
N SER A 133 -0.28 -8.37 13.27
CA SER A 133 0.42 -9.62 13.55
C SER A 133 1.20 -9.53 14.87
N ASP A 134 0.78 -10.30 15.88
CA ASP A 134 1.38 -10.40 17.23
C ASP A 134 2.86 -10.88 17.25
N ARG A 135 3.47 -11.08 16.08
CA ARG A 135 4.81 -11.65 15.88
C ARG A 135 5.83 -10.65 15.32
N MET A 136 5.57 -9.34 15.44
CA MET A 136 6.47 -8.30 14.94
C MET A 136 7.34 -7.69 16.04
N LYS A 137 8.62 -7.42 15.71
CA LYS A 137 9.64 -6.89 16.63
C LYS A 137 9.15 -5.63 17.39
N PRO A 138 9.51 -5.45 18.68
CA PRO A 138 9.11 -4.31 19.51
C PRO A 138 9.33 -2.94 18.85
N ARG A 139 10.40 -2.81 18.04
CA ARG A 139 10.76 -1.61 17.28
C ARG A 139 9.61 -1.07 16.41
N TRP A 140 8.68 -1.90 15.95
CA TRP A 140 7.58 -1.48 15.07
C TRP A 140 6.43 -0.80 15.82
N ARG A 141 6.26 -1.10 17.12
CA ARG A 141 5.27 -0.42 17.97
C ARG A 141 5.69 1.02 18.28
N GLU A 142 6.99 1.30 18.39
CA GLU A 142 7.51 2.67 18.60
C GLU A 142 7.27 3.56 17.37
N TRP A 143 7.42 3.02 16.15
CA TRP A 143 7.21 3.78 14.92
C TRP A 143 5.73 4.08 14.65
N ALA A 144 4.83 3.21 15.11
CA ALA A 144 3.39 3.47 15.12
C ALA A 144 3.04 4.74 15.92
N VAL A 145 3.70 4.91 17.06
CA VAL A 145 3.53 6.06 17.96
C VAL A 145 4.29 7.29 17.45
N THR A 146 5.40 7.11 16.73
CA THR A 146 6.18 8.25 16.21
C THR A 146 5.44 8.99 15.08
N ILE A 147 4.55 8.30 14.35
CA ILE A 147 3.70 8.90 13.32
C ILE A 147 2.54 9.71 13.93
N GLU A 148 2.08 9.38 15.15
CA GLU A 148 1.17 10.24 15.93
C GLU A 148 1.83 11.55 16.40
N PHE A 149 3.17 11.64 16.34
CA PHE A 149 3.95 12.77 16.85
C PHE A 149 4.85 13.44 15.81
N CYS A 150 4.51 13.39 14.51
CA CYS A 150 5.14 14.29 13.53
C CYS A 150 4.38 15.63 13.53
N PRO A 151 4.88 16.69 14.19
CA PRO A 151 4.18 17.96 14.28
C PRO A 151 4.50 18.75 13.02
N VAL A 152 3.80 18.45 11.92
CA VAL A 152 3.77 19.33 10.74
C VAL A 152 2.31 19.68 10.45
N ALA A 153 1.67 20.24 11.47
CA ALA A 153 0.39 20.95 11.39
C ALA A 153 0.33 21.95 12.56
N ALA A 154 1.36 22.79 12.66
CA ALA A 154 1.39 23.95 13.52
C ALA A 154 2.33 25.01 12.93
N MET A 155 1.96 25.53 11.76
CA MET A 155 2.21 26.93 11.39
C MET A 155 1.27 27.33 10.25
#